data_AF-A0ABD2W9A4-F1
#
_entry.id   AF-A0ABD2W9A4-F1
#
_cell.length_a   1.000
_cell.length_b   1.000
_cell.length_c   1.000
_cell.angle_alpha   90.00
_cell.angle_beta   90.00
_cell.angle_gamma   90.00
#
_symmetry.space_group_name_H-M   'P 1'
#
loop_
_entity.id
_entity.type
_entity.pdbx_description
1 polymer ?
#
loop_
_entity_poly.entity_id
_entity_poly.type
_entity_poly.pdbx_seq_one_letter_code
_entity_poly.pdbx_strand_id
1 'polypeptide(L)'
;MRDAKLLIESVIESSSYSIKLPEKYPKATGNLKLHTSSQKRSFWILPEEFRGNMLSSYGGDLGITQIIKVDSTSACYRDQDIVINGNGISLFWINPINYTYGIPMTYEVPLTESHWRSVSLNGFPSITRFDFMTVLANVESILVRATYCNDAKSSTLLNLTIEVSTNVISNKKSKKIEICKCPLGYSGMSCEHCEVGYYRNIYDNSKNALGTCIKCPCLGYRNGCYINTFGIVTCNCLQNFSGLYCQLLVKSTQVSSRINSDRSYFPTIVESTMVL
;
A
#
# COMPACT_ATOMS: atom_id res chain seq x y z
N MET A 1 -4.04 13.18 18.28
CA MET A 1 -4.27 11.80 17.81
C MET A 1 -5.03 11.87 16.51
N ARG A 2 -4.94 10.83 15.67
CA ARG A 2 -5.92 10.58 14.61
C ARG A 2 -6.85 9.49 15.13
N ASP A 3 -8.13 9.80 15.22
CA ASP A 3 -9.07 8.96 15.95
C ASP A 3 -9.60 7.82 15.07
N ALA A 4 -9.89 6.67 15.68
CA ALA A 4 -10.59 5.57 15.01
C ALA A 4 -12.03 6.00 14.71
N LYS A 5 -12.42 6.03 13.42
CA LYS A 5 -13.73 6.53 12.99
C LYS A 5 -14.77 5.41 13.03
N LEU A 6 -15.97 5.75 13.49
CA LEU A 6 -17.14 4.87 13.52
C LEU A 6 -17.86 4.91 12.16
N LEU A 7 -18.30 3.75 11.65
CA LEU A 7 -19.37 3.71 10.65
C LEU A 7 -20.66 3.25 11.32
N ILE A 8 -21.60 4.17 11.40
CA ILE A 8 -23.04 3.91 11.49
C ILE A 8 -23.64 4.58 10.23
N GLU A 9 -24.69 4.00 9.66
CA GLU A 9 -25.50 4.69 8.65
C GLU A 9 -26.02 6.01 9.26
N SER A 10 -25.73 7.14 8.59
CA SER A 10 -26.12 8.54 8.91
C SER A 10 -25.29 9.35 9.95
N VAL A 11 -24.48 10.27 9.41
CA VAL A 11 -24.19 11.71 9.72
C VAL A 11 -23.95 12.25 11.18
N ILE A 12 -22.98 13.20 11.26
CA ILE A 12 -22.78 14.38 12.18
C ILE A 12 -21.59 14.40 13.19
N GLU A 13 -20.67 15.33 12.87
CA GLU A 13 -19.67 16.21 13.55
C GLU A 13 -19.14 16.16 15.02
N SER A 14 -17.84 16.55 15.12
CA SER A 14 -17.12 17.25 16.24
C SER A 14 -16.77 16.45 17.54
N SER A 15 -15.74 16.70 18.37
CA SER A 15 -14.46 17.50 18.40
C SER A 15 -13.69 17.20 19.74
N SER A 16 -12.43 17.57 20.08
CA SER A 16 -11.14 17.82 19.35
C SER A 16 -9.94 18.05 20.35
N TYR A 17 -8.67 17.97 19.90
CA TYR A 17 -7.35 18.32 20.58
C TYR A 17 -6.89 17.50 21.82
N SER A 18 -5.59 17.35 22.19
CA SER A 18 -4.27 17.25 21.50
C SER A 18 -3.12 17.05 22.52
N ILE A 19 -2.02 16.32 22.19
CA ILE A 19 -0.59 16.53 22.58
C ILE A 19 0.30 15.35 22.05
N LYS A 20 1.62 15.57 21.92
CA LYS A 20 2.61 14.72 21.21
C LYS A 20 3.38 13.75 22.12
N LEU A 21 3.82 12.62 21.56
CA LEU A 21 5.11 11.94 21.81
C LEU A 21 5.39 10.94 20.65
N PRO A 22 6.63 10.82 20.12
CA PRO A 22 6.97 9.83 19.10
C PRO A 22 7.58 8.56 19.71
N GLU A 23 7.25 7.37 19.19
CA GLU A 23 8.26 6.35 18.81
C GLU A 23 7.67 5.10 18.11
N LYS A 24 8.33 4.75 17.00
CA LYS A 24 8.37 3.47 16.26
C LYS A 24 7.10 2.84 15.65
N TYR A 25 5.88 3.08 16.14
CA TYR A 25 4.66 2.52 15.54
C TYR A 25 3.49 3.52 15.50
N PRO A 26 2.61 3.46 14.48
CA PRO A 26 1.36 4.23 14.47
C PRO A 26 0.50 3.80 15.66
N LYS A 27 0.02 4.76 16.45
CA LYS A 27 -0.80 4.53 17.65
C LYS A 27 -2.06 5.36 17.59
N ALA A 28 -3.21 4.69 17.66
CA ALA A 28 -4.51 5.33 17.72
C ALA A 28 -5.35 4.81 18.89
N THR A 29 -6.38 5.57 19.22
CA THR A 29 -7.28 5.34 20.36
C THR A 29 -8.66 5.86 20.01
N GLY A 30 -9.71 5.23 20.55
CA GLY A 30 -11.10 5.63 20.33
C GLY A 30 -11.98 5.22 21.51
N ASN A 31 -12.99 6.03 21.82
CA ASN A 31 -13.97 5.78 22.89
C ASN A 31 -15.40 5.82 22.33
N LEU A 32 -16.17 4.74 22.50
CA LEU A 32 -17.54 4.60 22.01
C LEU A 32 -18.46 4.34 23.20
N LYS A 33 -19.38 5.28 23.46
CA LYS A 33 -20.55 5.03 24.30
C LYS A 33 -21.61 4.35 23.45
N LEU A 34 -22.12 3.22 23.92
CA LEU A 34 -23.16 2.45 23.25
C LEU A 34 -24.49 2.79 23.92
N HIS A 35 -25.36 3.51 23.22
CA HIS A 35 -26.76 3.74 23.63
C HIS A 35 -27.64 2.68 22.96
N THR A 36 -27.80 1.52 23.61
CA THR A 36 -28.51 0.38 23.03
C THR A 36 -30.00 0.34 23.40
N SER A 37 -30.84 0.52 22.38
CA SER A 37 -32.20 -0.04 22.30
C SER A 37 -32.35 -1.02 21.12
N SER A 38 -31.28 -1.28 20.35
CA SER A 38 -31.27 -2.20 19.22
C SER A 38 -29.95 -2.96 19.10
N GLN A 39 -30.03 -4.21 18.66
CA GLN A 39 -28.93 -5.19 18.58
C GLN A 39 -27.95 -4.92 17.42
N LYS A 40 -27.60 -3.66 17.13
CA LYS A 40 -26.71 -3.33 16.00
C LYS A 40 -25.25 -3.65 16.31
N ARG A 41 -24.75 -4.72 15.68
CA ARG A 41 -23.32 -5.08 15.65
C ARG A 41 -22.49 -3.88 15.14
N SER A 42 -21.56 -3.42 15.97
CA SER A 42 -20.74 -2.24 15.69
C SER A 42 -19.25 -2.61 15.61
N PHE A 43 -18.52 -1.91 14.74
CA PHE A 43 -17.08 -2.04 14.57
C PHE A 43 -16.37 -0.68 14.63
N TRP A 44 -15.22 -0.68 15.27
CA TRP A 44 -14.17 0.32 15.08
C TRP A 44 -13.53 0.15 13.71
N ILE A 45 -13.23 1.26 13.04
CA ILE A 45 -12.39 1.23 11.84
C ILE A 45 -11.04 1.84 12.19
N LEU A 46 -9.97 1.10 11.90
CA LEU A 46 -8.63 1.60 12.15
C LEU A 46 -8.32 2.82 11.25
N PRO A 47 -7.48 3.76 11.74
CA PRO A 47 -7.07 4.92 10.96
C PRO A 47 -6.39 4.55 9.64
N GLU A 48 -6.18 5.54 8.78
CA GLU A 48 -5.48 5.40 7.49
C GLU A 48 -4.05 4.85 7.61
N GLU A 49 -3.43 4.99 8.79
CA GLU A 49 -2.11 4.42 9.12
C GLU A 49 -2.09 2.87 9.14
N PHE A 50 -3.26 2.23 9.19
CA PHE A 50 -3.44 0.77 9.19
C PHE A 50 -4.07 0.28 7.87
N ARG A 51 -3.71 0.92 6.75
CA ARG A 51 -4.27 0.70 5.40
C ARG A 51 -3.21 0.87 4.32
N GLY A 52 -3.55 0.53 3.07
CA GLY A 52 -2.64 0.56 1.93
C GLY A 52 -1.77 -0.70 1.86
N ASN A 53 -0.53 -0.58 1.37
CA ASN A 53 0.38 -1.72 1.26
C ASN A 53 0.97 -2.07 2.64
N MET A 54 0.58 -3.25 3.15
CA MET A 54 0.95 -3.81 4.44
C MET A 54 1.68 -5.15 4.31
N LEU A 55 2.24 -5.48 3.13
CA LEU A 55 2.99 -6.74 2.90
C LEU A 55 4.16 -6.92 3.87
N SER A 56 4.78 -5.82 4.31
CA SER A 56 5.87 -5.81 5.29
C SER A 56 5.45 -6.21 6.72
N SER A 57 4.15 -6.34 7.00
CA SER A 57 3.60 -6.88 8.26
C SER A 57 3.23 -8.37 8.19
N TYR A 58 3.32 -9.00 7.01
CA TYR A 58 3.08 -10.44 6.86
C TYR A 58 4.06 -11.25 7.75
N GLY A 59 3.51 -12.16 8.56
CA GLY A 59 4.29 -12.97 9.50
C GLY A 59 4.55 -12.33 10.87
N GLY A 60 4.18 -11.06 11.07
CA GLY A 60 4.14 -10.40 12.37
C GLY A 60 2.72 -10.33 12.96
N ASP A 61 2.55 -9.53 14.00
CA ASP A 61 1.29 -9.43 14.76
C ASP A 61 0.69 -8.02 14.77
N LEU A 62 -0.65 -7.93 14.70
CA LEU A 62 -1.43 -6.73 15.01
C LEU A 62 -1.82 -6.77 16.49
N GLY A 63 -1.14 -5.97 17.30
CA GLY A 63 -1.41 -5.79 18.74
C GLY A 63 -2.53 -4.78 18.99
N ILE A 64 -3.46 -5.14 19.87
CA ILE A 64 -4.65 -4.35 20.19
C ILE A 64 -4.90 -4.39 21.70
N THR A 65 -5.16 -3.23 22.33
CA THR A 65 -5.77 -3.17 23.67
C THR A 65 -7.23 -2.74 23.56
N GLN A 66 -8.14 -3.43 24.26
CA GLN A 66 -9.55 -3.06 24.37
C GLN A 66 -10.01 -2.96 25.83
N ILE A 67 -10.95 -2.06 26.11
CA ILE A 67 -11.78 -2.08 27.31
C ILE A 67 -13.23 -2.16 26.86
N ILE A 68 -13.95 -3.19 27.31
CA ILE A 68 -15.37 -3.39 27.02
C ILE A 68 -16.13 -3.34 28.35
N LYS A 69 -17.08 -2.41 28.49
CA LYS A 69 -17.98 -2.35 29.65
C LYS A 69 -19.35 -2.82 29.23
N VAL A 70 -19.93 -3.72 30.01
CA VAL A 70 -21.25 -4.31 29.81
C VAL A 70 -22.02 -4.20 31.12
N ASP A 71 -23.34 -4.02 31.05
CA ASP A 71 -24.19 -4.04 32.25
C ASP A 71 -24.59 -5.47 32.65
N SER A 72 -24.62 -6.40 31.69
CA SER A 72 -24.77 -7.84 31.93
C SER A 72 -23.87 -8.66 30.98
N THR A 73 -23.48 -9.86 31.41
CA THR A 73 -22.69 -10.82 30.61
C THR A 73 -23.53 -11.96 30.03
N SER A 74 -24.84 -11.99 30.27
CA SER A 74 -25.73 -13.12 29.95
C SER A 74 -25.98 -13.30 28.45
N ALA A 75 -25.73 -12.27 27.64
CA ALA A 75 -25.96 -12.23 26.20
C ALA A 75 -24.68 -11.92 25.39
N CYS A 76 -23.54 -12.43 25.82
CA CYS A 76 -22.25 -12.31 25.12
C CYS A 76 -22.02 -13.46 24.14
N TYR A 77 -21.42 -13.19 22.97
CA TYR A 77 -21.22 -14.21 21.93
C TYR A 77 -19.92 -14.03 21.13
N ARG A 78 -19.27 -15.15 20.80
CA ARG A 78 -18.11 -15.21 19.89
C ARG A 78 -18.55 -15.00 18.45
N ASP A 79 -17.77 -14.25 17.68
CA ASP A 79 -18.06 -13.90 16.28
C ASP A 79 -16.74 -13.43 15.61
N GLN A 80 -16.79 -12.98 14.37
CA GLN A 80 -15.72 -12.26 13.67
C GLN A 80 -15.35 -11.00 14.47
N ASP A 81 -14.19 -11.04 15.14
CA ASP A 81 -13.74 -9.98 16.03
C ASP A 81 -12.83 -8.97 15.31
N ILE A 82 -12.08 -9.43 14.31
CA ILE A 82 -11.32 -8.59 13.39
C ILE A 82 -11.72 -8.95 11.97
N VAL A 83 -11.91 -7.95 11.11
CA VAL A 83 -12.14 -8.12 9.67
C VAL A 83 -11.15 -7.24 8.90
N ILE A 84 -10.45 -7.79 7.90
CA ILE A 84 -9.59 -7.05 6.98
C ILE A 84 -10.22 -7.13 5.60
N ASN A 85 -10.38 -5.98 4.95
CA ASN A 85 -10.85 -5.88 3.57
C ASN A 85 -9.71 -5.31 2.71
N GLY A 86 -9.46 -5.91 1.54
CA GLY A 86 -8.50 -5.40 0.57
C GLY A 86 -8.58 -6.14 -0.76
N ASN A 87 -8.47 -5.40 -1.86
CA ASN A 87 -8.55 -5.93 -3.23
C ASN A 87 -9.81 -6.79 -3.49
N GLY A 88 -10.94 -6.37 -2.93
CA GLY A 88 -12.23 -7.08 -3.05
C GLY A 88 -12.34 -8.39 -2.25
N ILE A 89 -11.35 -8.74 -1.43
CA ILE A 89 -11.38 -9.91 -0.55
C ILE A 89 -11.58 -9.45 0.90
N SER A 90 -12.56 -10.05 1.58
CA SER A 90 -12.86 -9.84 3.00
C SER A 90 -12.45 -11.06 3.82
N LEU A 91 -11.58 -10.86 4.80
CA LEU A 91 -11.05 -11.91 5.68
C LEU A 91 -11.39 -11.59 7.13
N PHE A 92 -11.62 -12.60 7.96
CA PHE A 92 -11.87 -12.42 9.38
C PHE A 92 -11.03 -13.32 10.28
N TRP A 93 -10.89 -12.88 11.53
CA TRP A 93 -10.28 -13.60 12.63
C TRP A 93 -11.23 -13.58 13.84
N ILE A 94 -11.25 -14.68 14.60
CA ILE A 94 -12.04 -14.85 15.83
C ILE A 94 -11.04 -14.93 16.98
N ASN A 95 -11.27 -14.19 18.06
CA ASN A 95 -10.37 -14.27 19.20
C ASN A 95 -10.50 -15.62 19.92
N PRO A 96 -9.42 -16.41 20.07
CA PRO A 96 -9.48 -17.66 20.83
C PRO A 96 -9.66 -17.42 22.34
N ILE A 97 -9.25 -16.24 22.84
CA ILE A 97 -9.32 -15.84 24.24
C ILE A 97 -10.73 -15.34 24.58
N ASN A 98 -11.23 -15.67 25.77
CA ASN A 98 -12.49 -15.13 26.27
C ASN A 98 -12.32 -13.69 26.77
N TYR A 99 -13.26 -12.81 26.39
CA TYR A 99 -13.24 -11.42 26.82
C TYR A 99 -13.60 -11.29 28.31
N THR A 100 -12.73 -10.62 29.07
CA THR A 100 -12.99 -10.13 30.42
C THR A 100 -13.46 -8.68 30.35
N TYR A 101 -14.57 -8.37 31.03
CA TYR A 101 -15.22 -7.07 30.93
C TYR A 101 -14.77 -6.12 32.05
N GLY A 102 -14.86 -4.82 31.80
CA GLY A 102 -14.53 -3.76 32.76
C GLY A 102 -13.05 -3.39 32.85
N ILE A 103 -12.14 -4.27 32.45
CA ILE A 103 -10.68 -4.07 32.48
C ILE A 103 -10.06 -3.97 31.07
N PRO A 104 -8.85 -3.38 30.93
CA PRO A 104 -8.10 -3.44 29.68
C PRO A 104 -7.59 -4.86 29.42
N MET A 105 -7.78 -5.34 28.20
CA MET A 105 -7.15 -6.57 27.69
C MET A 105 -6.34 -6.26 26.44
N THR A 106 -5.12 -6.78 26.41
CA THR A 106 -4.24 -6.72 25.24
C THR A 106 -4.19 -8.11 24.60
N TYR A 107 -4.33 -8.17 23.28
CA TYR A 107 -4.18 -9.39 22.49
C TYR A 107 -3.47 -9.11 21.17
N GLU A 108 -2.86 -10.15 20.62
CA GLU A 108 -2.10 -10.13 19.37
C GLU A 108 -2.87 -10.92 18.30
N VAL A 109 -2.93 -10.38 17.10
CA VAL A 109 -3.66 -10.95 15.96
C VAL A 109 -2.64 -11.33 14.87
N PRO A 110 -2.34 -12.63 14.68
CA PRO A 110 -1.29 -13.06 13.76
C PRO A 110 -1.62 -12.77 12.30
N LEU A 111 -0.72 -12.08 11.60
CA LEU A 111 -0.87 -11.74 10.18
C LEU A 111 -0.32 -12.87 9.29
N THR A 112 -0.93 -14.05 9.41
CA THR A 112 -0.64 -15.27 8.65
C THR A 112 -1.91 -16.02 8.30
N GLU A 113 -2.01 -16.52 7.06
CA GLU A 113 -3.24 -17.07 6.45
C GLU A 113 -3.92 -18.18 7.27
N SER A 114 -3.15 -18.98 8.02
CA SER A 114 -3.65 -20.10 8.82
C SER A 114 -4.64 -19.70 9.90
N HIS A 115 -4.54 -18.48 10.42
CA HIS A 115 -5.40 -17.94 11.49
C HIS A 115 -6.68 -17.29 10.98
N TRP A 116 -6.78 -17.00 9.68
CA TRP A 116 -7.86 -16.21 9.09
C TRP A 116 -8.81 -17.08 8.27
N ARG A 117 -10.06 -16.64 8.08
CA ARG A 117 -11.04 -17.28 7.19
C ARG A 117 -11.70 -16.25 6.27
N SER A 118 -12.10 -16.67 5.08
CA SER A 118 -12.77 -15.78 4.11
C SER A 118 -14.23 -15.53 4.52
N VAL A 119 -14.70 -14.28 4.39
CA VAL A 119 -16.12 -13.93 4.46
C VAL A 119 -16.74 -14.24 3.10
N SER A 120 -17.17 -15.47 2.88
CA SER A 120 -17.80 -15.91 1.63
C SER A 120 -19.25 -16.37 1.84
N LEU A 121 -20.09 -16.19 0.82
CA LEU A 121 -21.46 -16.71 0.82
C LEU A 121 -21.49 -18.25 0.85
N ASN A 122 -20.42 -18.90 0.42
CA ASN A 122 -20.27 -20.36 0.38
C ASN A 122 -19.64 -20.92 1.67
N GLY A 123 -19.71 -20.17 2.78
CA GLY A 123 -19.15 -20.55 4.09
C GLY A 123 -17.79 -19.91 4.39
N PHE A 124 -16.99 -20.58 5.22
CA PHE A 124 -15.75 -20.03 5.77
C PHE A 124 -14.52 -20.85 5.31
N PRO A 125 -14.15 -20.81 4.01
CA PRO A 125 -13.02 -21.58 3.51
C PRO A 125 -11.69 -21.12 4.12
N SER A 126 -10.75 -22.06 4.22
CA SER A 126 -9.35 -21.78 4.51
C SER A 126 -8.74 -20.92 3.41
N ILE A 127 -8.02 -19.88 3.79
CA ILE A 127 -7.39 -18.92 2.88
C ILE A 127 -6.00 -19.44 2.46
N THR A 128 -5.58 -19.20 1.22
CA THR A 128 -4.19 -19.47 0.81
C THR A 128 -3.26 -18.31 1.17
N ARG A 129 -1.94 -18.58 1.23
CA ARG A 129 -0.94 -17.51 1.37
C ARG A 129 -1.08 -16.42 0.31
N PHE A 130 -1.44 -16.81 -0.93
CA PHE A 130 -1.62 -15.88 -2.04
C PHE A 130 -2.79 -14.91 -1.80
N ASP A 131 -3.94 -15.42 -1.38
CA ASP A 131 -5.12 -14.57 -1.10
C ASP A 131 -4.85 -13.63 0.08
N PHE A 132 -4.19 -14.12 1.14
CA PHE A 132 -3.84 -13.32 2.31
C PHE A 132 -2.84 -12.21 1.97
N MET A 133 -1.80 -12.52 1.19
CA MET A 133 -0.88 -11.51 0.65
C MET A 133 -1.59 -10.54 -0.32
N THR A 134 -2.57 -11.00 -1.09
CA THR A 134 -3.35 -10.14 -1.99
C THR A 134 -4.13 -9.09 -1.20
N VAL A 135 -4.72 -9.45 -0.06
CA VAL A 135 -5.36 -8.49 0.86
C VAL A 135 -4.33 -7.52 1.44
N LEU A 136 -3.19 -8.02 1.94
CA LEU A 136 -2.14 -7.17 2.50
C LEU A 136 -1.45 -6.24 1.47
N ALA A 137 -1.49 -6.56 0.17
CA ALA A 137 -0.94 -5.70 -0.87
C ALA A 137 -1.66 -4.35 -0.99
N ASN A 138 -2.95 -4.29 -0.63
CA ASN A 138 -3.74 -3.06 -0.57
C ASN A 138 -4.93 -3.23 0.39
N VAL A 139 -4.70 -2.96 1.67
CA VAL A 139 -5.72 -2.99 2.72
C VAL A 139 -6.60 -1.73 2.64
N GLU A 140 -7.88 -1.90 2.37
CA GLU A 140 -8.88 -0.83 2.28
C GLU A 140 -9.43 -0.45 3.67
N SER A 141 -9.56 -1.43 4.56
CA SER A 141 -9.95 -1.21 5.96
C SER A 141 -9.59 -2.40 6.85
N ILE A 142 -9.26 -2.10 8.10
CA ILE A 142 -9.25 -3.05 9.22
C ILE A 142 -10.36 -2.65 10.17
N LEU A 143 -11.25 -3.59 10.47
CA LEU A 143 -12.40 -3.46 11.37
C LEU A 143 -12.12 -4.25 12.64
N VAL A 144 -12.36 -3.64 13.80
CA VAL A 144 -12.24 -4.28 15.11
C VAL A 144 -13.59 -4.20 15.81
N ARG A 145 -14.15 -5.35 16.21
CA ARG A 145 -15.49 -5.43 16.80
C ARG A 145 -15.57 -4.57 18.08
N ALA A 146 -16.69 -3.88 18.26
CA ALA A 146 -16.95 -3.02 19.42
C ALA A 146 -18.03 -3.61 20.35
N THR A 147 -19.03 -4.31 19.79
CA THR A 147 -20.16 -4.89 20.51
C THR A 147 -20.01 -6.41 20.64
N TYR A 148 -19.74 -6.89 21.85
CA TYR A 148 -19.52 -8.31 22.18
C TYR A 148 -20.70 -8.97 22.89
N CYS A 149 -21.57 -8.17 23.49
CA CYS A 149 -22.76 -8.57 24.22
C CYS A 149 -23.90 -7.60 23.88
N ASN A 150 -25.15 -8.03 24.00
CA ASN A 150 -26.30 -7.17 23.73
C ASN A 150 -26.34 -5.93 24.66
N ASP A 151 -26.00 -6.11 25.93
CA ASP A 151 -25.98 -5.07 26.96
C ASP A 151 -24.61 -4.38 27.07
N ALA A 152 -23.89 -4.26 25.95
CA ALA A 152 -22.63 -3.54 25.92
C ALA A 152 -22.87 -2.02 26.03
N LYS A 153 -22.27 -1.42 27.06
CA LYS A 153 -22.45 -0.01 27.47
C LYS A 153 -21.40 0.92 26.87
N SER A 154 -20.16 0.44 26.75
CA SER A 154 -19.10 1.17 26.05
C SER A 154 -17.98 0.25 25.58
N SER A 155 -17.40 0.59 24.43
CA SER A 155 -16.15 0.01 23.93
C SER A 155 -15.08 1.10 23.88
N THR A 156 -13.84 0.74 24.16
CA THR A 156 -12.69 1.63 24.08
C THR A 156 -11.54 0.86 23.45
N LEU A 157 -10.95 1.43 22.39
CA LEU A 157 -9.85 0.87 21.64
C LEU A 157 -8.58 1.68 21.96
N LEU A 158 -7.49 0.99 22.30
CA LEU A 158 -6.25 1.55 22.84
C LEU A 158 -5.04 0.82 22.24
N ASN A 159 -3.87 1.46 22.29
CA ASN A 159 -2.56 0.86 22.00
C ASN A 159 -2.53 -0.02 20.74
N LEU A 160 -3.16 0.45 19.66
CA LEU A 160 -3.02 -0.19 18.36
C LEU A 160 -1.55 -0.16 17.95
N THR A 161 -1.00 -1.31 17.59
CA THR A 161 0.38 -1.47 17.10
C THR A 161 0.38 -2.55 16.04
N ILE A 162 1.18 -2.40 14.99
CA ILE A 162 1.36 -3.44 13.98
C ILE A 162 2.84 -3.71 13.79
N GLU A 163 3.25 -4.98 13.92
CA GLU A 163 4.63 -5.35 13.64
C GLU A 163 4.91 -5.19 12.15
N VAL A 164 6.00 -4.48 11.84
CA VAL A 164 6.47 -4.26 10.47
C VAL A 164 7.93 -4.67 10.42
N SER A 165 8.27 -5.51 9.44
CA SER A 165 9.65 -5.90 9.15
C SER A 165 10.45 -4.71 8.61
N THR A 166 11.07 -3.95 9.51
CA THR A 166 12.03 -2.90 9.15
C THR A 166 13.39 -3.53 8.84
N ASN A 167 14.04 -3.14 7.74
CA ASN A 167 15.39 -3.56 7.35
C ASN A 167 16.53 -3.06 8.28
N VAL A 168 16.25 -2.81 9.56
CA VAL A 168 17.26 -2.51 10.56
C VAL A 168 17.82 -3.84 11.07
N ILE A 169 19.10 -4.08 10.78
CA ILE A 169 19.88 -5.22 11.25
C ILE A 169 19.85 -5.21 12.79
N SER A 170 18.94 -6.00 13.36
CA SER A 170 18.74 -6.09 14.81
C SER A 170 18.71 -7.57 15.18
N ASN A 171 19.71 -7.98 15.96
CA ASN A 171 19.99 -9.37 16.32
C ASN A 171 18.99 -9.96 17.34
N LYS A 172 17.69 -9.94 17.01
CA LYS A 172 16.68 -10.83 17.58
C LYS A 172 16.23 -11.81 16.49
N LYS A 173 15.98 -13.07 16.88
CA LYS A 173 15.51 -14.14 15.99
C LYS A 173 14.20 -13.76 15.30
N SER A 174 14.28 -13.08 14.16
CA SER A 174 13.14 -12.93 13.26
C SER A 174 12.82 -14.32 12.69
N LYS A 175 11.53 -14.70 12.72
CA LYS A 175 11.07 -15.87 11.96
C LYS A 175 11.43 -15.68 10.49
N LYS A 176 11.67 -16.80 9.79
CA LYS A 176 12.22 -16.85 8.42
C LYS A 176 11.55 -15.84 7.48
N ILE A 177 12.23 -14.73 7.23
CA ILE A 177 11.97 -13.90 6.05
C ILE A 177 12.71 -14.58 4.89
N GLU A 178 11.99 -14.98 3.86
CA GLU A 178 12.59 -15.41 2.61
C GLU A 178 13.12 -14.17 1.88
N ILE A 179 14.37 -13.81 2.16
CA ILE A 179 15.09 -12.78 1.40
C ILE A 179 15.35 -13.36 0.01
N CYS A 180 14.48 -13.02 -0.95
CA CYS A 180 14.67 -13.40 -2.34
C CYS A 180 15.95 -12.75 -2.87
N LYS A 181 16.99 -13.56 -3.10
CA LYS A 181 18.17 -13.13 -3.86
C LYS A 181 17.75 -12.97 -5.32
N CYS A 182 17.37 -11.75 -5.71
CA CYS A 182 16.78 -11.53 -7.02
C CYS A 182 17.72 -11.94 -8.17
N PRO A 183 17.17 -12.58 -9.22
CA PRO A 183 17.93 -12.83 -10.44
C PRO A 183 18.24 -11.51 -11.16
N LEU A 184 19.29 -11.52 -11.99
CA LEU A 184 19.75 -10.37 -12.77
C LEU A 184 18.58 -9.63 -13.46
N GLY A 185 18.46 -8.32 -13.24
CA GLY A 185 17.41 -7.50 -13.85
C GLY A 185 16.11 -7.37 -13.06
N TYR A 186 16.03 -7.95 -11.85
CA TYR A 186 14.89 -7.85 -10.95
C TYR A 186 15.28 -7.21 -9.62
N SER A 187 14.35 -6.49 -9.02
CA SER A 187 14.50 -5.74 -7.77
C SER A 187 13.19 -5.71 -6.98
N GLY A 188 13.23 -5.20 -5.74
CA GLY A 188 12.10 -5.26 -4.81
C GLY A 188 12.22 -6.39 -3.80
N MET A 189 11.33 -6.42 -2.80
CA MET A 189 11.40 -7.38 -1.68
C MET A 189 10.98 -8.80 -2.08
N SER A 190 10.28 -8.94 -3.20
CA SER A 190 9.81 -10.19 -3.80
C SER A 190 10.20 -10.28 -5.29
N CYS A 191 11.20 -9.50 -5.72
CA CYS A 191 11.66 -9.40 -7.11
C CYS A 191 10.53 -8.99 -8.09
N GLU A 192 9.61 -8.15 -7.60
CA GLU A 192 8.39 -7.71 -8.26
C GLU A 192 8.59 -6.51 -9.20
N HIS A 193 9.72 -5.81 -9.10
CA HIS A 193 10.10 -4.69 -9.95
C HIS A 193 11.22 -5.08 -10.92
N CYS A 194 11.23 -4.54 -12.14
CA CYS A 194 12.41 -4.62 -12.99
C CYS A 194 13.48 -3.65 -12.47
N GLU A 195 14.73 -4.11 -12.42
CA GLU A 195 15.88 -3.28 -12.05
C GLU A 195 16.07 -2.15 -13.08
N VAL A 196 16.69 -1.03 -12.66
CA VAL A 196 16.85 0.15 -13.52
C VAL A 196 17.54 -0.23 -14.83
N GLY A 197 16.88 0.06 -15.96
CA GLY A 197 17.35 -0.30 -17.30
C GLY A 197 17.14 -1.76 -17.71
N TYR A 198 16.22 -2.44 -17.03
CA TYR A 198 15.43 -3.55 -17.55
C TYR A 198 13.98 -3.07 -17.73
N TYR A 199 13.28 -3.61 -18.73
CA TYR A 199 11.86 -3.38 -18.96
C TYR A 199 11.07 -4.68 -18.79
N ARG A 200 9.80 -4.57 -18.39
CA ARG A 200 8.90 -5.70 -18.21
C ARG A 200 8.28 -6.11 -19.55
N ASN A 201 8.66 -7.28 -20.07
CA ASN A 201 8.01 -7.88 -21.23
C ASN A 201 6.82 -8.74 -20.77
N ILE A 202 5.61 -8.22 -20.93
CA ILE A 202 4.34 -8.88 -20.56
C ILE A 202 3.96 -10.05 -21.47
N TYR A 203 4.64 -10.23 -22.60
CA TYR A 203 4.43 -11.34 -23.53
C TYR A 203 5.33 -12.54 -23.23
N ASP A 204 6.36 -12.37 -22.38
CA ASP A 204 7.26 -13.43 -21.94
C ASP A 204 7.04 -13.73 -20.46
N ASN A 205 6.27 -14.77 -20.15
CA ASN A 205 5.99 -15.20 -18.78
C ASN A 205 6.94 -16.31 -18.28
N SER A 206 8.10 -16.51 -18.93
CA SER A 206 9.02 -17.62 -18.60
C SER A 206 9.63 -17.56 -17.20
N LYS A 207 9.74 -16.35 -16.59
CA LYS A 207 10.36 -16.16 -15.26
C LYS A 207 9.42 -15.62 -14.18
N ASN A 208 8.30 -15.01 -14.55
CA ASN A 208 7.34 -14.42 -13.63
C ASN A 208 5.97 -14.29 -14.34
N ALA A 209 4.86 -14.56 -13.64
CA ALA A 209 3.50 -14.43 -14.16
C ALA A 209 3.12 -12.98 -14.55
N LEU A 210 3.82 -11.99 -14.00
CA LEU A 210 3.70 -10.57 -14.36
C LEU A 210 4.54 -10.19 -15.60
N GLY A 211 5.14 -11.17 -16.30
CA GLY A 211 6.09 -10.94 -17.39
C GLY A 211 7.55 -10.85 -16.95
N THR A 212 8.45 -10.99 -17.91
CA THR A 212 9.89 -11.16 -17.69
C THR A 212 10.64 -9.84 -17.86
N CYS A 213 11.55 -9.52 -16.92
CA CYS A 213 12.42 -8.35 -17.03
C CYS A 213 13.56 -8.60 -18.02
N ILE A 214 13.61 -7.82 -19.09
CA ILE A 214 14.58 -7.92 -20.19
C ILE A 214 15.45 -6.65 -20.21
N LYS A 215 16.76 -6.80 -20.43
CA LYS A 215 17.70 -5.67 -20.45
C LYS A 215 17.37 -4.71 -21.59
N CYS A 216 17.37 -3.41 -21.30
CA CYS A 216 17.17 -2.39 -22.31
C CYS A 216 18.27 -2.42 -23.39
N PRO A 217 17.93 -2.37 -24.69
CA PRO A 217 18.89 -2.38 -25.80
C PRO A 217 19.61 -1.02 -26.03
N CYS A 218 19.47 -0.06 -25.11
CA CYS A 218 19.90 1.32 -25.26
C CYS A 218 21.41 1.51 -24.99
N LEU A 219 22.11 2.19 -25.89
CA LEU A 219 23.54 2.50 -25.78
C LEU A 219 23.80 3.81 -25.01
N GLY A 220 23.37 3.83 -23.74
CA GLY A 220 23.57 4.98 -22.86
C GLY A 220 22.52 5.00 -21.74
N TYR A 221 22.94 4.72 -20.50
CA TYR A 221 22.04 4.73 -19.36
C TYR A 221 21.75 6.16 -18.88
N ARG A 222 20.50 6.41 -18.49
CA ARG A 222 20.20 6.69 -17.05
C ARG A 222 18.73 6.57 -16.61
N ASN A 223 17.75 6.57 -17.52
CA ASN A 223 16.31 6.46 -17.15
C ASN A 223 15.61 5.19 -17.70
N GLY A 224 16.35 4.18 -18.14
CA GLY A 224 15.80 2.92 -18.65
C GLY A 224 15.03 3.03 -19.98
N CYS A 225 14.10 2.10 -20.19
CA CYS A 225 13.27 2.01 -21.40
C CYS A 225 11.90 1.41 -21.05
N TYR A 226 10.92 1.59 -21.91
CA TYR A 226 9.54 1.11 -21.73
C TYR A 226 8.96 0.58 -23.03
N ILE A 227 7.90 -0.23 -22.95
CA ILE A 227 7.13 -0.67 -24.12
C ILE A 227 6.08 0.40 -24.43
N ASN A 228 6.07 0.94 -25.65
CA ASN A 228 5.07 1.91 -26.09
C ASN A 228 3.76 1.22 -26.54
N THR A 229 2.75 2.01 -26.93
CA THR A 229 1.43 1.52 -27.36
C THR A 229 1.45 0.58 -28.56
N PHE A 230 2.54 0.58 -29.34
CA PHE A 230 2.72 -0.31 -30.51
C PHE A 230 3.52 -1.58 -30.17
N GLY A 231 3.80 -1.84 -28.89
CA GLY A 231 4.60 -2.99 -28.45
C GLY A 231 6.11 -2.79 -28.64
N ILE A 232 6.57 -1.59 -28.99
CA ILE A 232 7.98 -1.32 -29.33
C ILE A 232 8.72 -0.77 -28.10
N VAL A 233 9.89 -1.36 -27.81
CA VAL A 233 10.80 -0.91 -26.76
C VAL A 233 11.36 0.47 -27.13
N THR A 234 11.05 1.47 -26.32
CA THR A 234 11.43 2.87 -26.51
C THR A 234 12.43 3.28 -25.42
N CYS A 235 13.60 3.77 -25.83
CA CYS A 235 14.67 4.19 -24.93
C CYS A 235 14.51 5.63 -24.44
N ASN A 236 14.71 5.86 -23.14
CA ASN A 236 14.73 7.21 -22.56
C ASN A 236 16.09 7.87 -22.79
N CYS A 237 16.30 8.43 -23.99
CA CYS A 237 17.57 9.03 -24.37
C CYS A 237 17.90 10.30 -23.59
N LEU A 238 19.19 10.51 -23.32
CA LEU A 238 19.72 11.78 -22.82
C LEU A 238 19.58 12.87 -23.89
N GLN A 239 19.54 14.14 -23.47
CA GLN A 239 19.23 15.31 -24.32
C GLN A 239 20.10 15.46 -25.59
N ASN A 240 21.31 14.88 -25.60
CA ASN A 240 22.25 14.92 -26.73
C ASN A 240 22.26 13.63 -27.57
N PHE A 241 21.35 12.68 -27.31
CA PHE A 241 21.30 11.38 -27.97
C PHE A 241 19.91 11.10 -28.58
N SER A 242 19.87 10.41 -29.71
CA SER A 242 18.64 10.06 -30.44
C SER A 242 18.78 8.72 -31.19
N GLY A 243 17.72 8.34 -31.91
CA GLY A 243 17.59 7.02 -32.53
C GLY A 243 16.98 5.99 -31.58
N LEU A 244 16.52 4.86 -32.14
CA LEU A 244 15.77 3.81 -31.44
C LEU A 244 16.47 3.29 -30.16
N TYR A 245 17.81 3.27 -30.17
CA TYR A 245 18.65 2.78 -29.09
C TYR A 245 19.56 3.87 -28.49
N CYS A 246 19.22 5.14 -28.70
CA CYS A 246 20.04 6.31 -28.34
C CYS A 246 21.46 6.28 -28.94
N GLN A 247 21.63 5.63 -30.09
CA GLN A 247 22.94 5.40 -30.70
C GLN A 247 23.47 6.58 -31.53
N LEU A 248 22.65 7.61 -31.78
CA LEU A 248 23.02 8.78 -32.58
C LEU A 248 23.27 9.97 -31.67
N LEU A 249 24.35 10.73 -31.92
CA LEU A 249 24.55 12.03 -31.29
C LEU A 249 23.74 13.11 -32.00
N VAL A 250 22.91 13.83 -31.26
CA VAL A 250 22.26 15.05 -31.72
C VAL A 250 23.32 16.15 -31.76
N LYS A 251 23.90 16.41 -32.94
CA LYS A 251 24.72 17.60 -33.15
C LYS A 251 23.82 18.82 -33.01
N SER A 252 24.07 19.65 -32.00
CA SER A 252 23.49 20.99 -31.95
C SER A 252 23.99 21.77 -33.16
N THR A 253 23.13 21.96 -34.17
CA THR A 253 23.33 23.05 -35.13
C THR A 253 23.27 24.34 -34.35
N GLN A 254 24.42 24.96 -34.09
CA GLN A 254 24.44 26.28 -33.51
C GLN A 254 23.85 27.25 -34.53
N VAL A 255 22.58 27.60 -34.31
CA VAL A 255 22.01 28.82 -34.86
C VAL A 255 22.80 29.96 -34.22
N SER A 256 23.85 30.39 -34.91
CA SER A 256 24.63 31.57 -34.57
C SER A 256 23.70 32.78 -34.71
N SER A 257 23.02 33.13 -33.62
CA SER A 257 22.30 34.38 -33.46
C SER A 257 23.31 35.53 -33.40
N ARG A 258 23.81 35.94 -34.57
CA ARG A 258 24.42 37.27 -34.72
C ARG A 258 23.32 38.30 -34.52
N ILE A 259 23.16 38.74 -33.27
CA ILE A 259 22.45 39.96 -32.94
C ILE A 259 23.31 41.12 -33.46
N ASN A 260 23.12 41.50 -34.71
CA ASN A 260 23.53 42.82 -35.19
C ASN A 260 22.42 43.80 -34.81
N SER A 261 22.61 44.45 -33.66
CA SER A 261 21.93 45.73 -33.40
C SER A 261 22.70 46.86 -34.09
N ASP A 262 21.98 47.91 -34.47
CA ASP A 262 22.49 49.19 -34.96
C ASP A 262 23.27 49.21 -36.30
N ARG A 263 22.58 49.50 -37.41
CA ARG A 263 22.22 50.88 -37.82
C ARG A 263 22.25 51.07 -39.35
N SER A 264 21.31 51.89 -39.85
CA SER A 264 21.31 52.60 -41.15
C SER A 264 20.83 51.88 -42.43
N TYR A 265 19.93 52.59 -43.11
CA TYR A 265 19.65 52.63 -44.56
C TYR A 265 18.78 51.54 -45.25
N PHE A 266 17.58 52.00 -45.62
CA PHE A 266 16.75 51.58 -46.77
C PHE A 266 17.50 51.79 -48.13
N PRO A 267 16.92 51.42 -49.29
CA PRO A 267 16.48 50.09 -49.71
C PRO A 267 16.99 49.75 -51.14
N THR A 268 16.82 48.53 -51.65
CA THR A 268 16.47 48.35 -53.10
C THR A 268 15.93 46.96 -53.42
N ILE A 269 15.01 46.91 -54.38
CA ILE A 269 14.51 45.72 -55.05
C ILE A 269 15.43 45.45 -56.26
N VAL A 270 15.83 44.20 -56.50
CA VAL A 270 16.17 43.71 -57.84
C VAL A 270 15.63 42.28 -57.99
N GLU A 271 14.96 42.02 -59.11
CA GLU A 271 14.37 40.73 -59.48
C GLU A 271 15.39 39.74 -60.07
N SER A 272 14.86 38.58 -60.46
CA SER A 272 15.25 37.81 -61.66
C SER A 272 16.27 36.67 -61.57
N THR A 273 15.68 35.47 -61.50
CA THR A 273 15.83 34.35 -62.46
C THR A 273 17.19 33.69 -62.77
N MET A 274 17.09 32.35 -62.78
CA MET A 274 17.67 31.39 -63.75
C MET A 274 19.17 30.98 -63.67
N VAL A 275 19.32 29.65 -63.50
CA VAL A 275 20.11 28.73 -64.37
C VAL A 275 21.63 28.91 -64.42
N LEU A 276 22.35 27.97 -63.81
CA LEU A 276 22.79 26.71 -64.48
C LEU A 276 22.86 25.56 -63.46
#